data_AF-A0A2E5Y1D3-F1
#
_entry.id   AF-A0A2E5Y1D3-F1
#
_cell.length_a   1.000
_cell.length_b   1.000
_cell.length_c   1.000
_cell.angle_alpha   90.00
_cell.angle_beta   90.00
_cell.angle_gamma   90.00
#
_symmetry.space_group_name_H-M   'P 1'
#
loop_
_entity.id
_entity.type
_entity.pdbx_description
1 polymer ?
#
loop_
_entity_poly.entity_id
_entity_poly.type
_entity_poly.pdbx_seq_one_letter_code
_entity_poly.pdbx_strand_id
1 'polypeptide(L)'
;MNQKNSICLIIVNYNSDNFALELIKSIKPNTFKQNLKIIIVDNSERKDSTEFFNKIKHSNAVCIKAPKNLGYFGGARHGFNEYKKLSNNIPEYLIVCNSDVYFKSTEIFEKLINYNYKSDIGVIAPSIISTQLNADKNPKIINRPTSKTMHFYKVLFRSRIFQNIYIILHFIKYKLLNLLKKYVSKQNNRNSKSMKNIYAPHGSFIIFTKFYFLNGGNLKYPCFLFNEEVFVAETVLKLNLKVIYDNQLIVYDNEHVSTGIFRSKIIANYVAISSKYVAEEYF
;
A
#
# COMPACT_ATOMS: atom_id res chain seq x y z
N MET A 1 29.67 10.76 11.73
CA MET A 1 28.37 10.45 12.36
C MET A 1 27.47 9.88 11.27
N ASN A 2 27.03 8.62 11.37
CA ASN A 2 26.12 8.05 10.37
C ASN A 2 24.82 8.84 10.38
N GLN A 3 24.51 9.52 9.29
CA GLN A 3 23.27 10.24 9.12
C GLN A 3 22.13 9.21 9.15
N LYS A 4 21.26 9.31 10.16
CA LYS A 4 20.12 8.40 10.34
C LYS A 4 19.14 8.57 9.18
N ASN A 5 18.60 7.47 8.67
CA ASN A 5 17.72 7.47 7.51
C ASN A 5 16.45 8.31 7.74
N SER A 6 15.97 8.98 6.71
CA SER A 6 14.73 9.76 6.74
C SER A 6 13.55 8.94 6.18
N ILE A 7 12.37 9.12 6.77
CA ILE A 7 11.13 8.43 6.44
C ILE A 7 10.05 9.48 6.19
N CYS A 8 9.38 9.37 5.04
CA CYS A 8 8.13 10.07 4.78
C CYS A 8 6.99 9.06 4.76
N LEU A 9 6.08 9.15 5.74
CA LEU A 9 4.86 8.36 5.79
C LEU A 9 3.70 9.15 5.18
N ILE A 10 3.17 8.69 4.06
CA ILE A 10 1.99 9.26 3.41
C ILE A 10 0.77 8.41 3.73
N ILE A 11 -0.19 9.02 4.41
CA ILE A 11 -1.49 8.43 4.71
C ILE A 11 -2.51 9.02 3.74
N VAL A 12 -3.08 8.19 2.87
CA VAL A 12 -4.15 8.61 1.96
C VAL A 12 -5.49 8.32 2.63
N ASN A 13 -6.19 9.37 3.06
CA ASN A 13 -7.49 9.26 3.73
C ASN A 13 -8.63 9.53 2.74
N TYR A 14 -9.66 8.68 2.72
CA TYR A 14 -10.88 8.88 1.93
C TYR A 14 -12.11 8.42 2.72
N ASN A 15 -12.81 9.37 3.33
CA ASN A 15 -14.02 9.16 4.13
C ASN A 15 -13.81 8.15 5.28
N SER A 16 -12.61 8.16 5.87
CA SER A 16 -12.12 7.15 6.82
C SER A 16 -11.40 7.78 8.01
N ASP A 17 -11.89 8.95 8.43
CA ASP A 17 -11.22 9.83 9.41
C ASP A 17 -10.89 9.13 10.73
N ASN A 18 -11.81 8.31 11.24
CA ASN A 18 -11.59 7.57 12.49
C ASN A 18 -10.35 6.67 12.38
N PHE A 19 -10.21 5.95 11.26
CA PHE A 19 -9.06 5.11 11.01
C PHE A 19 -7.77 5.92 10.85
N ALA A 20 -7.82 7.03 10.12
CA ALA A 20 -6.66 7.92 10.00
C ALA A 20 -6.21 8.46 11.37
N LEU A 21 -7.16 8.83 12.25
CA LEU A 21 -6.87 9.28 13.60
C LEU A 21 -6.29 8.16 14.46
N GLU A 22 -6.79 6.93 14.36
CA GLU A 22 -6.23 5.76 15.04
C GLU A 22 -4.81 5.43 14.58
N LEU A 23 -4.56 5.43 13.28
CA LEU A 23 -3.23 5.25 12.70
C LEU A 23 -2.25 6.28 13.24
N ILE A 24 -2.61 7.56 13.25
CA ILE A 24 -1.74 8.62 13.77
C ILE A 24 -1.51 8.46 15.27
N LYS A 25 -2.54 8.12 16.05
CA LYS A 25 -2.41 7.86 17.50
C LYS A 25 -1.50 6.67 17.80
N SER A 26 -1.43 5.69 16.90
CA SER A 26 -0.53 4.54 17.03
C SER A 26 0.96 4.92 16.91
N ILE A 27 1.25 6.12 16.42
CA ILE A 27 2.60 6.69 16.35
C ILE A 27 2.72 7.70 17.50
N LYS A 28 3.60 7.42 18.46
CA LYS A 28 3.78 8.31 19.61
C LYS A 28 4.30 9.69 19.14
N PRO A 29 3.77 10.80 19.70
CA PRO A 29 4.30 12.14 19.41
C PRO A 29 5.80 12.23 19.69
N ASN A 30 6.53 13.00 18.88
CA ASN A 30 7.99 13.18 18.93
C ASN A 30 8.84 11.92 18.64
N THR A 31 8.22 10.78 18.35
CA THR A 31 8.94 9.61 17.85
C THR A 31 9.70 9.97 16.58
N PHE A 32 11.02 9.75 16.62
CA PHE A 32 11.94 10.02 15.51
C PHE A 32 11.77 11.42 14.89
N LYS A 33 11.58 12.46 15.71
CA LYS A 33 11.25 13.83 15.27
C LYS A 33 12.11 14.37 14.11
N GLN A 34 13.38 13.99 14.04
CA GLN A 34 14.31 14.40 12.98
C GLN A 34 14.27 13.51 11.73
N ASN A 35 13.76 12.28 11.86
CA ASN A 35 13.81 11.25 10.82
C ASN A 35 12.44 10.96 10.20
N LEU A 36 11.33 11.14 10.94
CA LEU A 36 9.99 10.78 10.48
C LEU A 36 9.15 12.02 10.19
N LYS A 37 8.67 12.15 8.96
CA LYS A 37 7.64 13.11 8.55
C LYS A 37 6.36 12.35 8.20
N ILE A 38 5.23 12.79 8.73
CA ILE A 38 3.92 12.20 8.43
C ILE A 38 3.14 13.19 7.60
N ILE A 39 2.70 12.77 6.43
CA ILE A 39 1.89 13.55 5.50
C ILE A 39 0.51 12.91 5.44
N ILE A 40 -0.50 13.63 5.93
CA ILE A 40 -1.90 13.17 5.86
C ILE A 40 -2.56 13.89 4.71
N VAL A 41 -2.97 13.12 3.70
CA VAL A 41 -3.70 13.63 2.55
C VAL A 41 -5.19 13.34 2.75
N ASP A 42 -5.98 14.38 2.97
CA ASP A 42 -7.42 14.27 2.85
C ASP A 42 -7.84 14.28 1.38
N ASN A 43 -8.11 13.08 0.86
CA ASN A 43 -8.52 12.83 -0.52
C ASN A 43 -10.05 12.76 -0.67
N SER A 44 -10.82 12.98 0.40
CA SER A 44 -12.29 13.05 0.36
C SER A 44 -12.80 14.20 -0.49
N GLU A 45 -14.04 14.10 -0.97
CA GLU A 45 -14.70 15.15 -1.75
C GLU A 45 -15.30 16.29 -0.91
N ARG A 46 -15.13 16.25 0.42
CA ARG A 46 -15.57 17.34 1.32
C ARG A 46 -14.87 18.66 0.99
N LYS A 47 -15.57 19.78 1.17
CA LYS A 47 -15.04 21.13 0.89
C LYS A 47 -14.00 21.59 1.91
N ASP A 48 -14.25 21.32 3.19
CA ASP A 48 -13.40 21.74 4.30
C ASP A 48 -12.97 20.52 5.12
N SER A 49 -11.71 20.51 5.52
CA SER A 49 -11.05 19.45 6.29
C SER A 49 -10.61 19.93 7.66
N THR A 50 -10.91 21.19 8.03
CA THR A 50 -10.47 21.84 9.27
C THR A 50 -10.86 21.02 10.51
N GLU A 51 -12.09 20.51 10.57
CA GLU A 51 -12.53 19.69 11.71
C GLU A 51 -11.70 18.41 11.86
N PHE A 52 -11.44 17.72 10.74
CA PHE A 52 -10.60 16.52 10.72
C PHE A 52 -9.15 16.84 11.11
N PHE A 53 -8.56 17.89 10.53
CA PHE A 53 -7.18 18.29 10.80
C PHE A 53 -6.98 18.78 12.23
N ASN A 54 -7.97 19.46 12.83
CA ASN A 54 -7.90 19.90 14.21
C ASN A 54 -7.78 18.73 15.21
N LYS A 55 -8.31 17.55 14.86
CA LYS A 55 -8.19 16.33 15.65
C LYS A 55 -6.80 15.67 15.55
N ILE A 56 -5.99 16.04 14.56
CA ILE A 56 -4.65 15.51 14.35
C ILE A 56 -3.65 16.31 15.21
N LYS A 57 -3.31 15.76 16.37
CA LYS A 57 -2.32 16.34 17.31
C LYS A 57 -1.03 15.54 17.29
N HIS A 58 -0.19 15.76 16.27
CA HIS A 58 1.09 15.07 16.13
C HIS A 58 2.18 16.01 15.58
N SER A 59 3.30 16.15 16.29
CA SER A 59 4.35 17.14 15.96
C SER A 59 5.05 16.91 14.62
N ASN A 60 5.09 15.67 14.14
CA ASN A 60 5.64 15.32 12.82
C ASN A 60 4.62 15.36 11.69
N ALA A 61 3.33 15.62 11.98
CA ALA A 61 2.27 15.57 10.99
C ALA A 61 2.14 16.88 10.20
N VAL A 62 1.89 16.75 8.91
CA VAL A 62 1.44 17.83 8.02
C VAL A 62 0.17 17.36 7.35
N CYS A 63 -0.88 18.15 7.49
CA CYS A 63 -2.19 17.87 6.92
C CYS A 63 -2.36 18.63 5.62
N ILE A 64 -2.81 17.95 4.56
CA ILE A 64 -3.00 18.51 3.24
C ILE A 64 -4.36 18.10 2.71
N LYS A 65 -5.12 19.07 2.20
CA LYS A 65 -6.34 18.82 1.46
C LYS A 65 -6.04 18.66 -0.02
N ALA A 66 -6.39 17.51 -0.61
CA ALA A 66 -6.36 17.35 -2.04
C ALA A 66 -7.43 18.25 -2.71
N PRO A 67 -7.17 18.80 -3.91
CA PRO A 67 -8.11 19.70 -4.59
C PRO A 67 -9.41 19.01 -5.05
N LYS A 68 -9.37 17.68 -5.18
CA LYS A 68 -10.48 16.78 -5.49
C LYS A 68 -10.06 15.37 -5.11
N ASN A 69 -10.94 14.39 -5.25
CA ASN A 69 -10.53 12.99 -5.16
C ASN A 69 -9.59 12.66 -6.34
N LEU A 70 -8.34 12.33 -6.04
CA LEU A 70 -7.30 12.02 -7.01
C LEU A 70 -7.12 10.52 -7.24
N GLY A 71 -7.95 9.68 -6.62
CA GLY A 71 -7.68 8.25 -6.53
C GLY A 71 -6.55 7.94 -5.54
N TYR A 72 -6.15 6.68 -5.41
CA TYR A 72 -5.21 6.27 -4.36
C TYR A 72 -3.78 6.79 -4.62
N PHE A 73 -3.15 6.35 -5.71
CA PHE A 73 -1.79 6.81 -6.06
C PHE A 73 -1.74 8.29 -6.45
N GLY A 74 -2.84 8.85 -6.96
CA GLY A 74 -2.93 10.30 -7.19
C GLY A 74 -2.87 11.09 -5.87
N GLY A 75 -3.56 10.64 -4.83
CA GLY A 75 -3.46 11.19 -3.47
C GLY A 75 -2.05 11.02 -2.88
N ALA A 76 -1.46 9.83 -3.03
CA ALA A 76 -0.09 9.56 -2.58
C ALA A 76 0.94 10.47 -3.26
N ARG A 77 0.83 10.64 -4.59
CA ARG A 77 1.67 11.54 -5.38
C ARG A 77 1.53 13.00 -4.93
N HIS A 78 0.30 13.43 -4.62
CA HIS A 78 0.05 14.77 -4.11
C HIS A 78 0.78 15.00 -2.79
N GLY A 79 0.63 14.08 -1.82
CA GLY A 79 1.36 14.13 -0.56
C GLY A 79 2.88 14.13 -0.73
N PHE A 80 3.41 13.33 -1.67
CA PHE A 80 4.85 13.27 -1.91
C PHE A 80 5.40 14.56 -2.54
N ASN A 81 4.61 15.22 -3.38
CA ASN A 81 5.00 16.52 -3.93
C ASN A 81 5.05 17.60 -2.83
N GLU A 82 4.10 17.61 -1.90
CA GLU A 82 4.17 18.52 -0.74
C GLU A 82 5.35 18.20 0.17
N TYR A 83 5.66 16.92 0.41
CA TYR A 83 6.88 16.54 1.13
C TYR A 83 8.14 17.13 0.49
N LYS A 84 8.29 17.00 -0.84
CA LYS A 84 9.47 17.53 -1.55
C LYS A 84 9.59 19.04 -1.42
N LYS A 85 8.49 19.79 -1.43
CA LYS A 85 8.49 21.25 -1.20
C LYS A 85 8.97 21.61 0.19
N LEU A 86 8.67 20.77 1.20
CA LEU A 86 9.04 21.02 2.60
C LEU A 86 10.48 20.61 2.94
N SER A 87 11.00 19.57 2.27
CA SER A 87 12.29 18.96 2.64
C SER A 87 13.41 19.15 1.61
N ASN A 88 13.11 19.63 0.41
CA ASN A 88 14.04 19.79 -0.73
C ASN A 88 14.87 18.52 -1.05
N ASN A 89 14.44 17.35 -0.61
CA ASN A 89 15.17 16.09 -0.72
C ASN A 89 14.21 14.91 -0.93
N ILE A 90 14.75 13.78 -1.40
CA ILE A 90 14.06 12.48 -1.45
C ILE A 90 14.30 11.79 -0.10
N PRO A 91 13.26 11.21 0.55
CA PRO A 91 13.47 10.49 1.78
C PRO A 91 14.21 9.18 1.52
N GLU A 92 14.94 8.65 2.51
CA GLU A 92 15.51 7.30 2.38
C GLU A 92 14.40 6.26 2.14
N TYR A 93 13.27 6.44 2.83
CA TYR A 93 12.07 5.62 2.67
C TYR A 93 10.83 6.47 2.50
N LEU A 94 10.10 6.26 1.41
CA LEU A 94 8.73 6.76 1.24
C LEU A 94 7.76 5.63 1.52
N ILE A 95 6.90 5.79 2.51
CA ILE A 95 5.84 4.86 2.83
C ILE A 95 4.53 5.43 2.29
N VAL A 96 3.78 4.64 1.54
CA VAL A 96 2.41 4.95 1.11
C VAL A 96 1.49 3.91 1.72
N CYS A 97 0.49 4.36 2.48
CA CYS A 97 -0.47 3.44 3.10
C CYS A 97 -1.90 3.98 3.08
N ASN A 98 -2.84 3.04 3.20
CA ASN A 98 -4.22 3.34 3.52
C ASN A 98 -4.32 3.91 4.94
N SER A 99 -5.47 4.50 5.27
CA SER A 99 -5.75 4.99 6.62
C SER A 99 -6.14 3.89 7.62
N ASP A 100 -6.54 2.70 7.16
CA ASP A 100 -7.02 1.59 8.01
C ASP A 100 -5.94 0.59 8.45
N VAL A 101 -4.69 0.93 8.19
CA VAL A 101 -3.56 0.27 8.84
C VAL A 101 -3.25 0.91 10.20
N TYR A 102 -2.55 0.20 11.08
CA TYR A 102 -2.06 0.75 12.35
C TYR A 102 -0.80 0.02 12.81
N PHE A 103 -0.08 0.64 13.76
CA PHE A 103 1.13 0.08 14.37
C PHE A 103 0.87 -0.35 15.81
N LYS A 104 1.42 -1.50 16.23
CA LYS A 104 1.44 -1.89 17.66
C LYS A 104 2.71 -1.44 18.38
N SER A 105 3.79 -1.21 17.64
CA SER A 105 5.07 -0.72 18.16
C SER A 105 5.77 0.18 17.13
N THR A 106 6.79 0.91 17.57
CA THR A 106 7.63 1.79 16.73
C THR A 106 8.76 1.05 16.02
N GLU A 107 8.88 -0.27 16.19
CA GLU A 107 9.99 -1.08 15.70
C GLU A 107 10.19 -1.00 14.19
N ILE A 108 9.11 -0.88 13.41
CA ILE A 108 9.21 -0.74 11.95
C ILE A 108 10.01 0.51 11.58
N PHE A 109 9.76 1.63 12.25
CA PHE A 109 10.48 2.88 12.01
C PHE A 109 11.91 2.79 12.53
N GLU A 110 12.13 2.16 13.69
CA GLU A 110 13.49 1.94 14.23
C GLU A 110 14.34 1.11 13.29
N LYS A 111 13.78 0.04 12.72
CA LYS A 111 14.48 -0.80 11.74
C LYS A 111 14.80 -0.02 10.49
N LEU A 112 13.82 0.68 9.89
CA LEU A 112 14.07 1.49 8.70
C LEU A 112 15.10 2.60 8.94
N ILE A 113 15.08 3.26 10.10
CA ILE A 113 16.03 4.32 10.44
C ILE A 113 17.47 3.80 10.53
N ASN A 114 17.65 2.57 11.04
CA ASN A 114 18.95 1.99 11.34
C ASN A 114 19.45 0.98 10.29
N TYR A 115 18.60 0.56 9.36
CA TYR A 115 18.93 -0.44 8.35
C TYR A 115 19.01 0.18 6.96
N ASN A 116 20.04 -0.20 6.21
CA ASN A 116 20.24 0.19 4.82
C ASN A 116 20.04 -1.01 3.92
N TYR A 117 18.96 -0.99 3.14
CA TYR A 117 18.77 -2.00 2.09
C TYR A 117 19.76 -1.79 0.95
N LYS A 118 20.09 -2.87 0.25
CA LYS A 118 20.95 -2.83 -0.93
C LYS A 118 20.38 -1.91 -2.00
N SER A 119 21.25 -1.33 -2.83
CA SER A 119 20.88 -0.38 -3.88
C SER A 119 20.04 -0.96 -5.01
N ASP A 120 20.00 -2.29 -5.13
CA ASP A 120 19.13 -3.00 -6.08
C ASP A 120 17.71 -3.23 -5.56
N ILE A 121 17.39 -2.79 -4.34
CA ILE A 121 16.06 -2.90 -3.73
C ILE A 121 15.32 -1.59 -3.93
N GLY A 122 14.30 -1.60 -4.78
CA GLY A 122 13.43 -0.44 -5.03
C GLY A 122 12.25 -0.37 -4.07
N VAL A 123 11.67 -1.52 -3.73
CA VAL A 123 10.44 -1.59 -2.93
C VAL A 123 10.52 -2.70 -1.89
N ILE A 124 10.02 -2.41 -0.70
CA ILE A 124 9.92 -3.32 0.43
C ILE A 124 8.44 -3.49 0.78
N ALA A 125 8.01 -4.75 0.85
CA ALA A 125 6.70 -5.19 1.29
C ALA A 125 6.83 -5.68 2.74
N PRO A 126 6.25 -5.00 3.74
CA PRO A 126 6.25 -5.49 5.10
C PRO A 126 5.26 -6.65 5.25
N SER A 127 5.34 -7.35 6.38
CA SER A 127 4.26 -8.17 6.91
C SER A 127 3.05 -7.30 7.24
N ILE A 128 1.89 -7.65 6.67
CA ILE A 128 0.61 -6.95 6.88
C ILE A 128 -0.35 -7.93 7.54
N ILE A 129 -0.48 -7.84 8.85
CA ILE A 129 -1.30 -8.75 9.64
C ILE A 129 -2.76 -8.28 9.62
N SER A 130 -3.62 -9.02 8.92
CA SER A 130 -5.07 -8.80 8.96
C SER A 130 -5.63 -9.22 10.31
N THR A 131 -6.38 -8.32 10.96
CA THR A 131 -7.08 -8.63 12.22
C THR A 131 -8.27 -9.56 12.00
N GLN A 132 -8.90 -9.54 10.82
CA GLN A 132 -10.04 -10.37 10.49
C GLN A 132 -9.63 -11.81 10.11
N LEU A 133 -8.54 -11.95 9.34
CA LEU A 133 -8.08 -13.25 8.85
C LEU A 133 -7.03 -13.90 9.77
N ASN A 134 -6.48 -13.16 10.73
CA ASN A 134 -5.35 -13.57 11.57
C ASN A 134 -4.17 -14.15 10.75
N ALA A 135 -3.94 -13.54 9.59
CA ALA A 135 -2.99 -13.99 8.57
C ALA A 135 -2.24 -12.80 7.97
N ASP A 136 -1.04 -13.07 7.48
CA ASP A 136 -0.27 -12.08 6.74
C ASP A 136 -0.80 -11.97 5.30
N LYS A 137 -1.16 -10.75 4.89
CA LYS A 137 -1.59 -10.45 3.51
C LYS A 137 -0.41 -10.35 2.55
N ASN A 138 0.81 -10.19 3.08
CA ASN A 138 2.04 -10.23 2.31
C ASN A 138 2.86 -11.50 2.64
N PRO A 139 3.60 -12.05 1.66
CA PRO A 139 3.56 -11.70 0.25
C PRO A 139 2.32 -12.27 -0.45
N LYS A 140 1.59 -11.41 -1.20
CA LYS A 140 0.41 -11.83 -1.98
C LYS A 140 0.75 -12.33 -3.38
N ILE A 141 1.64 -11.61 -4.08
CA ILE A 141 2.00 -11.90 -5.47
C ILE A 141 3.49 -12.18 -5.53
N ILE A 142 3.84 -13.46 -5.43
CA ILE A 142 5.23 -13.92 -5.39
C ILE A 142 5.85 -13.93 -6.80
N ASN A 143 5.09 -14.38 -7.81
CA ASN A 143 5.55 -14.53 -9.19
C ASN A 143 4.82 -13.57 -10.11
N ARG A 144 5.53 -13.07 -11.14
CA ARG A 144 4.94 -12.26 -12.21
C ARG A 144 3.83 -13.05 -12.91
N PRO A 145 2.61 -12.50 -13.08
CA PRO A 145 1.54 -13.19 -13.79
C PRO A 145 1.91 -13.36 -15.27
N THR A 146 1.28 -14.32 -15.96
CA THR A 146 1.52 -14.51 -17.39
C THR A 146 0.71 -13.52 -18.23
N SER A 147 1.17 -13.21 -19.44
CA SER A 147 0.42 -12.36 -20.37
C SER A 147 -0.99 -12.91 -20.64
N LYS A 148 -1.13 -14.23 -20.81
CA LYS A 148 -2.43 -14.89 -20.98
C LYS A 148 -3.36 -14.64 -19.79
N THR A 149 -2.85 -14.72 -18.56
CA THR A 149 -3.62 -14.44 -17.34
C THR A 149 -4.10 -12.99 -17.30
N MET A 150 -3.22 -12.04 -17.61
CA MET A 150 -3.54 -10.61 -17.57
C MET A 150 -4.54 -10.22 -18.66
N HIS A 151 -4.38 -10.77 -19.87
CA HIS A 151 -5.34 -10.60 -20.97
C HIS A 151 -6.69 -11.26 -20.67
N PHE A 152 -6.70 -12.41 -20.00
CA PHE A 152 -7.94 -13.01 -19.50
C PHE A 152 -8.64 -12.09 -18.50
N TYR A 153 -7.94 -11.53 -17.51
CA TYR A 153 -8.53 -10.57 -16.57
C TYR A 153 -9.03 -9.30 -17.23
N LYS A 154 -8.31 -8.79 -18.25
CA LYS A 154 -8.79 -7.69 -19.10
C LYS A 154 -10.16 -8.03 -19.69
N VAL A 155 -10.34 -9.20 -20.30
CA VAL A 155 -11.63 -9.60 -20.90
C VAL A 155 -12.70 -9.83 -19.83
N LEU A 156 -12.38 -10.61 -18.80
CA LEU A 156 -13.29 -10.96 -17.71
C LEU A 156 -13.87 -9.71 -17.03
N PHE A 157 -13.01 -8.72 -16.75
CA PHE A 157 -13.41 -7.54 -16.00
C PHE A 157 -14.05 -6.45 -16.86
N ARG A 158 -14.20 -6.61 -18.17
CA ARG A 158 -15.00 -5.68 -18.99
C ARG A 158 -16.48 -5.66 -18.61
N SER A 159 -17.00 -6.81 -18.14
CA SER A 159 -18.40 -6.92 -17.73
C SER A 159 -18.53 -6.94 -16.21
N ARG A 160 -19.37 -6.06 -15.67
CA ARG A 160 -19.71 -6.05 -14.24
C ARG A 160 -20.31 -7.39 -13.78
N ILE A 161 -21.10 -8.03 -14.64
CA ILE A 161 -21.74 -9.32 -14.33
C ILE A 161 -20.67 -10.39 -14.12
N PHE A 162 -19.72 -10.50 -15.06
CA PHE A 162 -18.62 -11.47 -14.93
C PHE A 162 -17.67 -11.15 -13.77
N GLN A 163 -17.43 -9.87 -13.46
CA GLN A 163 -16.69 -9.47 -12.26
C GLN A 163 -17.35 -10.01 -10.98
N ASN A 164 -18.66 -9.81 -10.83
CA ASN A 164 -19.39 -10.25 -9.64
C ASN A 164 -19.47 -11.78 -9.56
N ILE A 165 -19.71 -12.47 -10.69
CA ILE A 165 -19.66 -13.94 -10.75
C ILE A 165 -18.27 -14.43 -10.32
N TYR A 166 -17.20 -13.81 -10.80
CA TYR A 166 -15.84 -14.17 -10.40
C TYR A 166 -15.60 -13.97 -8.90
N ILE A 167 -16.08 -12.87 -8.30
CA ILE A 167 -15.99 -12.63 -6.84
C ILE A 167 -16.74 -13.73 -6.07
N ILE A 168 -17.94 -14.11 -6.52
CA ILE A 168 -18.74 -15.17 -5.90
C ILE A 168 -18.00 -16.51 -5.99
N LEU A 169 -17.51 -16.87 -7.18
CA LEU A 169 -16.75 -18.11 -7.39
C LEU A 169 -15.48 -18.13 -6.54
N HIS A 170 -14.79 -16.99 -6.41
CA HIS A 170 -13.64 -16.85 -5.55
C HIS A 170 -14.01 -17.05 -4.07
N PHE A 171 -15.12 -16.45 -3.61
CA PHE A 171 -15.62 -16.61 -2.25
C PHE A 171 -16.02 -18.06 -1.94
N ILE A 172 -16.72 -18.74 -2.86
CA ILE A 172 -17.09 -20.15 -2.75
C ILE A 172 -15.82 -21.02 -2.67
N LYS A 173 -14.87 -20.80 -3.59
CA LYS A 173 -13.58 -21.52 -3.59
C LYS A 173 -12.86 -21.32 -2.27
N TYR A 174 -12.79 -20.09 -1.75
CA TYR A 174 -12.13 -19.79 -0.49
C TYR A 174 -12.80 -20.50 0.68
N LYS A 175 -14.14 -20.47 0.76
CA LYS A 175 -14.92 -21.18 1.79
C LYS A 175 -14.68 -22.69 1.74
N LEU A 176 -14.71 -23.29 0.56
CA LEU A 176 -14.43 -24.72 0.36
C LEU A 176 -13.00 -25.07 0.80
N LEU A 177 -12.00 -24.28 0.40
CA LEU A 177 -10.61 -24.50 0.80
C LEU A 177 -10.41 -24.35 2.31
N ASN A 178 -11.11 -23.42 2.97
CA ASN A 178 -11.02 -23.27 4.42
C ASN A 178 -11.68 -24.43 5.19
N LEU A 179 -12.78 -24.98 4.67
CA LEU A 179 -13.37 -26.21 5.23
C LEU A 179 -12.38 -27.38 5.15
N LEU A 180 -11.66 -27.51 4.03
CA LEU A 180 -10.63 -28.53 3.85
C LEU A 180 -9.37 -28.28 4.70
N LYS A 181 -8.95 -27.02 4.84
CA LYS A 181 -7.80 -26.62 5.68
C LYS A 181 -8.04 -26.82 7.17
N LYS A 182 -9.30 -26.86 7.63
CA LYS A 182 -9.65 -27.21 9.02
C LYS A 182 -9.12 -28.60 9.42
N TYR A 183 -8.82 -29.46 8.45
CA TYR A 183 -8.25 -30.80 8.65
C TYR A 183 -6.72 -30.88 8.49
N VAL A 184 -6.05 -29.82 8.04
CA VAL A 184 -4.59 -29.78 7.83
C VAL A 184 -4.03 -28.54 8.51
N SER A 185 -3.78 -28.63 9.81
CA SER A 185 -3.06 -27.60 10.56
C SER A 185 -1.58 -27.62 10.19
N LYS A 186 -1.22 -26.96 9.08
CA LYS A 186 0.19 -26.66 8.82
C LYS A 186 0.60 -25.48 9.71
N GLN A 187 1.19 -25.82 10.85
CA GLN A 187 1.89 -24.91 11.74
C GLN A 187 3.09 -24.33 10.97
N ASN A 188 2.86 -23.29 10.18
CA ASN A 188 3.93 -22.60 9.49
C ASN A 188 4.74 -21.82 10.53
N ASN A 189 6.01 -22.18 10.66
CA ASN A 189 7.03 -21.50 11.45
C ASN A 189 7.03 -19.99 11.14
N ARG A 190 6.32 -19.19 11.95
CA ARG A 190 6.32 -17.72 11.91
C ARG A 190 7.66 -17.11 12.40
N ASN A 191 8.60 -17.94 12.85
CA ASN A 191 9.78 -17.48 13.61
C ASN A 191 11.08 -17.33 12.79
N SER A 192 11.12 -17.69 11.50
CA SER A 192 12.32 -17.40 10.70
C SER A 192 12.28 -15.97 10.17
N LYS A 193 13.15 -15.10 10.69
CA LYS A 193 13.50 -13.83 10.05
C LYS A 193 13.86 -14.12 8.59
N SER A 194 13.12 -13.58 7.64
CA SER A 194 13.36 -13.86 6.22
C SER A 194 13.02 -12.67 5.35
N MET A 195 13.99 -12.28 4.53
CA MET A 195 13.78 -11.43 3.36
C MET A 195 13.68 -12.31 2.12
N LYS A 196 12.71 -12.07 1.25
CA LYS A 196 12.51 -12.86 0.02
C LYS A 196 12.14 -11.95 -1.14
N ASN A 197 12.67 -12.24 -2.33
CA ASN A 197 12.20 -11.57 -3.54
C ASN A 197 10.76 -11.97 -3.81
N ILE A 198 9.95 -10.99 -4.16
CA ILE A 198 8.56 -11.19 -4.59
C ILE A 198 8.31 -10.34 -5.82
N TYR A 199 7.19 -10.57 -6.49
CA TYR A 199 6.85 -9.79 -7.66
C TYR A 199 6.23 -8.44 -7.29
N ALA A 200 5.20 -8.41 -6.43
CA ALA A 200 4.50 -7.17 -6.10
C ALA A 200 4.19 -7.03 -4.60
N PRO A 201 4.31 -5.81 -4.02
CA PRO A 201 3.86 -5.54 -2.66
C PRO A 201 2.31 -5.53 -2.60
N HIS A 202 1.72 -5.71 -1.42
CA HIS A 202 0.30 -5.43 -1.21
C HIS A 202 0.01 -3.91 -1.15
N GLY A 203 -1.07 -3.47 -1.79
CA GLY A 203 -1.38 -2.03 -1.97
C GLY A 203 -1.67 -1.23 -0.70
N SER A 204 -2.09 -1.87 0.38
CA SER A 204 -2.43 -1.19 1.64
C SER A 204 -1.24 -0.59 2.39
N PHE A 205 -0.03 -1.09 2.13
CA PHE A 205 1.21 -0.56 2.72
C PHE A 205 2.41 -0.88 1.83
N ILE A 206 3.00 0.14 1.22
CA ILE A 206 4.15 0.01 0.32
C ILE A 206 5.28 0.92 0.82
N ILE A 207 6.49 0.37 0.90
CA ILE A 207 7.70 1.13 1.26
C ILE A 207 8.58 1.23 0.02
N PHE A 208 8.76 2.42 -0.52
CA PHE A 208 9.72 2.71 -1.58
C PHE A 208 11.04 3.16 -0.96
N THR A 209 12.15 2.62 -1.45
CA THR A 209 13.48 3.11 -1.07
C THR A 209 13.83 4.36 -1.90
N LYS A 210 14.83 5.14 -1.48
CA LYS A 210 15.36 6.23 -2.30
C LYS A 210 15.80 5.75 -3.69
N PHE A 211 16.29 4.51 -3.80
CA PHE A 211 16.79 3.95 -5.05
C PHE A 211 15.69 3.83 -6.10
N TYR A 212 14.43 3.58 -5.70
CA TYR A 212 13.30 3.64 -6.62
C TYR A 212 13.22 4.98 -7.34
N PHE A 213 13.33 6.09 -6.62
CA PHE A 213 13.24 7.43 -7.19
C PHE A 213 14.50 7.86 -7.93
N LEU A 214 15.68 7.51 -7.40
CA LEU A 214 16.96 7.83 -8.05
C LEU A 214 17.11 7.15 -9.42
N ASN A 215 16.49 5.99 -9.63
CA ASN A 215 16.45 5.31 -10.92
C ASN A 215 15.30 5.78 -11.83
N GLY A 216 14.54 6.83 -11.46
CA GLY A 216 13.47 7.39 -12.29
C GLY A 216 12.05 6.90 -11.96
N GLY A 217 11.90 6.08 -10.92
CA GLY A 217 10.61 5.67 -10.39
C GLY A 217 9.79 6.86 -9.89
N ASN A 218 8.47 6.75 -10.02
CA ASN A 218 7.55 7.80 -9.58
C ASN A 218 6.17 7.20 -9.24
N LEU A 219 5.25 8.05 -8.74
CA LEU A 219 3.89 7.66 -8.36
C LEU A 219 2.84 8.12 -9.41
N LYS A 220 3.23 8.34 -10.68
CA LYS A 220 2.30 8.79 -11.74
C LYS A 220 1.52 7.60 -12.32
N TYR A 221 0.72 6.94 -11.49
CA TYR A 221 -0.19 5.90 -11.95
C TYR A 221 -1.34 6.53 -12.77
N PRO A 222 -1.63 6.06 -14.00
CA PRO A 222 -2.65 6.69 -14.84
C PRO A 222 -4.09 6.30 -14.48
N CYS A 223 -4.29 5.22 -13.73
CA CYS A 223 -5.63 4.81 -13.33
C CYS A 223 -6.02 5.42 -11.97
N PHE A 224 -7.32 5.62 -11.79
CA PHE A 224 -7.87 6.21 -10.56
C PHE A 224 -7.74 5.27 -9.35
N LEU A 225 -8.05 3.98 -9.51
CA LEU A 225 -7.98 2.96 -8.47
C LEU A 225 -7.62 1.60 -9.08
N PHE A 226 -7.11 0.72 -8.21
CA PHE A 226 -6.81 -0.70 -8.42
C PHE A 226 -5.62 -0.97 -9.32
N ASN A 227 -5.01 -2.15 -9.14
CA ASN A 227 -3.82 -2.62 -9.86
C ASN A 227 -2.55 -1.75 -9.64
N GLU A 228 -2.53 -0.93 -8.58
CA GLU A 228 -1.34 -0.20 -8.16
C GLU A 228 -0.18 -1.16 -7.85
N GLU A 229 -0.46 -2.34 -7.32
CA GLU A 229 0.56 -3.35 -7.01
C GLU A 229 1.30 -3.82 -8.27
N VAL A 230 0.55 -4.06 -9.36
CA VAL A 230 1.12 -4.47 -10.66
C VAL A 230 1.88 -3.31 -11.29
N PHE A 231 1.33 -2.10 -11.23
CA PHE A 231 2.03 -0.90 -11.70
C PHE A 231 3.39 -0.70 -11.01
N VAL A 232 3.43 -0.83 -9.68
CA VAL A 232 4.68 -0.72 -8.92
C VAL A 232 5.66 -1.82 -9.30
N ALA A 233 5.20 -3.08 -9.35
CA ALA A 233 6.04 -4.22 -9.70
C ALA A 233 6.67 -4.07 -11.08
N GLU A 234 5.87 -3.71 -12.09
CA GLU A 234 6.35 -3.52 -13.46
C GLU A 234 7.26 -2.31 -13.59
N THR A 235 7.01 -1.24 -12.83
CA THR A 235 7.92 -0.10 -12.77
C THR A 235 9.27 -0.51 -12.17
N VAL A 236 9.27 -1.23 -11.04
CA VAL A 236 10.48 -1.74 -10.39
C VAL A 236 11.29 -2.63 -11.34
N LEU A 237 10.61 -3.52 -12.10
CA LEU A 237 11.25 -4.36 -13.10
C LEU A 237 11.87 -3.55 -14.25
N LYS A 238 11.14 -2.57 -14.80
CA LYS A 238 11.66 -1.66 -15.86
C LYS A 238 12.91 -0.88 -15.39
N LEU A 239 13.03 -0.64 -14.08
CA LEU A 239 14.17 0.03 -13.47
C LEU A 239 15.33 -0.90 -13.08
N ASN A 240 15.26 -2.20 -13.40
CA ASN A 240 16.22 -3.22 -12.97
C ASN A 240 16.40 -3.29 -11.43
N LEU A 241 15.34 -2.96 -10.68
CA LEU A 241 15.29 -3.05 -9.23
C LEU A 241 14.48 -4.27 -8.79
N LYS A 242 14.51 -4.57 -7.49
CA LYS A 242 13.78 -5.69 -6.87
C LYS A 242 12.72 -5.20 -5.89
N VAL A 243 11.64 -5.98 -5.82
CA VAL A 243 10.69 -5.95 -4.71
C VAL A 243 11.06 -7.07 -3.74
N ILE A 244 11.22 -6.73 -2.46
CA ILE A 244 11.44 -7.72 -1.41
C ILE A 244 10.29 -7.72 -0.41
N TYR A 245 9.96 -8.88 0.11
CA TYR A 245 9.18 -9.04 1.32
C TYR A 245 10.13 -9.13 2.51
N ASP A 246 9.88 -8.32 3.55
CA ASP A 246 10.61 -8.35 4.82
C ASP A 246 9.64 -8.56 5.98
N ASN A 247 9.63 -9.76 6.55
CA ASN A 247 8.74 -10.13 7.65
C ASN A 247 9.15 -9.55 9.01
N GLN A 248 10.27 -8.82 9.09
CA GLN A 248 10.67 -8.10 10.30
C GLN A 248 9.97 -6.76 10.43
N LEU A 249 9.44 -6.23 9.33
CA LEU A 249 8.62 -5.02 9.30
C LEU A 249 7.16 -5.46 9.42
N ILE A 250 6.48 -5.06 10.49
CA ILE A 250 5.11 -5.51 10.78
C ILE A 250 4.20 -4.30 10.88
N VAL A 251 3.09 -4.38 10.15
CA VAL A 251 1.95 -3.45 10.23
C VAL A 251 0.66 -4.26 10.33
N TYR A 252 -0.37 -3.69 10.94
CA TYR A 252 -1.66 -4.34 11.10
C TYR A 252 -2.72 -3.64 10.24
N ASP A 253 -3.69 -4.40 9.74
CA ASP A 253 -4.75 -3.92 8.85
C ASP A 253 -6.11 -4.29 9.45
N ASN A 254 -6.96 -3.28 9.69
CA ASN A 254 -8.30 -3.44 10.24
C ASN A 254 -9.33 -3.89 9.20
N GLU A 255 -9.02 -3.74 7.90
CA GLU A 255 -9.86 -4.20 6.77
C GLU A 255 -11.31 -3.69 6.80
N HIS A 256 -11.55 -2.49 7.33
CA HIS A 256 -12.90 -1.93 7.52
C HIS A 256 -13.30 -0.89 6.48
N VAL A 257 -12.36 -0.36 5.68
CA VAL A 257 -12.63 0.76 4.76
C VAL A 257 -12.97 0.30 3.34
N SER A 258 -12.62 -0.92 2.96
CA SER A 258 -12.74 -1.34 1.56
C SER A 258 -13.09 -2.81 1.37
N THR A 259 -14.38 -3.17 1.50
CA THR A 259 -15.03 -4.23 0.71
C THR A 259 -16.53 -4.25 0.94
N GLY A 260 -17.31 -3.75 -0.03
CA GLY A 260 -18.69 -4.23 -0.23
C GLY A 260 -18.67 -5.55 -1.01
N ILE A 261 -19.60 -6.46 -0.74
CA ILE A 261 -19.69 -7.78 -1.39
C ILE A 261 -19.89 -7.63 -2.91
N PHE A 262 -20.62 -6.61 -3.34
CA PHE A 262 -20.88 -6.31 -4.74
C PHE A 262 -20.22 -5.01 -5.19
N ARG A 263 -19.63 -5.04 -6.38
CA ARG A 263 -19.08 -3.83 -6.99
C ARG A 263 -20.22 -2.97 -7.54
N SER A 264 -20.23 -1.71 -7.14
CA SER A 264 -21.04 -0.68 -7.82
C SER A 264 -20.57 -0.53 -9.28
N LYS A 265 -21.41 0.06 -10.13
CA LYS A 265 -21.07 0.32 -11.55
C LYS A 265 -19.76 1.12 -11.67
N ILE A 266 -19.57 2.11 -10.80
CA ILE A 266 -18.39 2.97 -10.77
C ILE A 266 -17.14 2.15 -10.40
N ILE A 267 -17.19 1.36 -9.32
CA ILE A 267 -16.07 0.52 -8.89
C ILE A 267 -15.71 -0.53 -9.94
N ALA A 268 -16.71 -1.19 -10.53
CA ALA A 268 -16.50 -2.16 -11.59
C ALA A 268 -15.82 -1.53 -12.81
N ASN A 269 -16.16 -0.28 -13.15
CA ASN A 269 -15.53 0.45 -14.23
C ASN A 269 -14.06 0.78 -13.93
N TYR A 270 -13.72 1.17 -12.70
CA TYR A 270 -12.32 1.40 -12.31
C TYR A 270 -11.47 0.12 -12.39
N VAL A 271 -12.03 -1.03 -12.00
CA VAL A 271 -11.34 -2.32 -12.19
C VAL A 271 -11.17 -2.64 -13.67
N ALA A 272 -12.20 -2.43 -14.49
CA ALA A 272 -12.12 -2.69 -15.93
C ALA A 272 -11.03 -1.83 -16.61
N ILE A 273 -10.99 -0.53 -16.28
CA ILE A 273 -9.99 0.43 -16.81
C ILE A 273 -8.58 0.02 -16.38
N SER A 274 -8.36 -0.21 -15.09
CA SER A 274 -7.03 -0.54 -14.59
C SER A 274 -6.54 -1.91 -15.07
N SER A 275 -7.41 -2.92 -15.14
CA SER A 275 -7.06 -4.24 -15.67
C SER A 275 -6.77 -4.21 -17.17
N LYS A 276 -7.49 -3.38 -17.94
CA LYS A 276 -7.13 -3.13 -19.34
C LYS A 276 -5.76 -2.49 -19.46
N TYR A 277 -5.52 -1.40 -18.71
CA TYR A 277 -4.25 -0.68 -18.73
C TYR A 277 -3.07 -1.59 -18.44
N VAL A 278 -3.08 -2.31 -17.31
CA VAL A 278 -1.92 -3.15 -16.96
C VAL A 278 -1.70 -4.27 -17.96
N ALA A 279 -2.76 -4.85 -18.52
CA ALA A 279 -2.65 -5.92 -19.50
C ALA A 279 -2.11 -5.44 -20.86
N GLU A 280 -2.31 -4.18 -21.25
CA GLU A 280 -1.85 -3.65 -22.54
C GLU A 280 -0.48 -2.98 -22.44
N GLU A 281 -0.17 -2.37 -21.30
CA GLU A 281 1.09 -1.64 -21.09
C GLU A 281 2.26 -2.55 -20.67
N TYR A 282 1.98 -3.67 -20.00
CA TYR A 282 3.03 -4.49 -19.38
C TYR A 282 3.05 -5.96 -19.82
N PHE A 283 1.97 -6.47 -20.43
CA PHE A 283 1.77 -7.89 -20.71
C PHE A 283 1.41 -8.14 -22.16
#